data_AF-A0A965PPE0-F1
#
_entry.id   AF-A0A965PPE0-F1
#
_cell.length_a   1.000
_cell.length_b   1.000
_cell.length_c   1.000
_cell.angle_alpha   90.00
_cell.angle_beta   90.00
_cell.angle_gamma   90.00
#
_symmetry.space_group_name_H-M   'P 1'
#
loop_
_entity.id
_entity.type
_entity.pdbx_description
1 polymer ?
#
loop_
_entity_poly.entity_id
_entity_poly.type
_entity_poly.pdbx_seq_one_letter_code
_entity_poly.pdbx_strand_id
1 'polypeptide(L)'
;MAYIALLDSNNIVTEVYAIPDNVTEERVTEVTGQNCKRTSYNTLGGVHMLGGCGYTYDETRDAFIPPRPTDNAILNEDTCLWELVE
;
A
#
# COMPACT_ATOMS: atom_id res chain seq x y z
N MET A 1 -6.84 11.76 -10.72
CA MET A 1 -6.25 10.46 -11.09
C MET A 1 -5.92 9.79 -9.80
N ALA A 2 -6.45 8.60 -9.59
CA ALA A 2 -6.21 7.81 -8.41
C ALA A 2 -5.32 6.62 -8.76
N TYR A 3 -4.71 6.02 -7.76
CA TYR A 3 -3.92 4.81 -7.92
C TYR A 3 -4.51 3.74 -7.02
N ILE A 4 -4.50 2.51 -7.52
CA ILE A 4 -5.01 1.36 -6.80
C ILE A 4 -3.97 0.25 -6.81
N ALA A 5 -3.72 -0.31 -5.64
CA ALA A 5 -2.82 -1.44 -5.45
C ALA A 5 -3.64 -2.73 -5.38
N LEU A 6 -3.34 -3.69 -6.26
CA LEU A 6 -3.85 -5.05 -6.18
C LEU A 6 -3.05 -5.82 -5.12
N LEU A 7 -3.76 -6.56 -4.29
CA LEU A 7 -3.25 -7.32 -3.16
C LEU A 7 -3.44 -8.82 -3.42
N ASP A 8 -2.42 -9.61 -3.11
CA ASP A 8 -2.52 -11.07 -3.09
C ASP A 8 -3.20 -11.58 -1.80
N SER A 9 -3.32 -12.90 -1.67
CA SER A 9 -3.87 -13.57 -0.49
C SER A 9 -3.11 -13.29 0.82
N ASN A 10 -1.89 -12.77 0.78
CA ASN A 10 -1.09 -12.38 1.94
C ASN A 10 -1.12 -10.87 2.18
N ASN A 11 -2.05 -10.13 1.55
CA ASN A 11 -2.10 -8.68 1.57
C ASN A 11 -0.82 -8.02 1.01
N ILE A 12 -0.10 -8.67 0.11
CA ILE A 12 1.08 -8.12 -0.55
C ILE A 12 0.66 -7.47 -1.87
N VAL A 13 1.12 -6.24 -2.08
CA VAL A 13 0.90 -5.50 -3.32
C VAL A 13 1.64 -6.20 -4.45
N THR A 14 0.89 -6.72 -5.41
CA THR A 14 1.44 -7.36 -6.62
C THR A 14 1.61 -6.34 -7.73
N GLU A 15 0.62 -5.47 -7.91
CA GLU A 15 0.55 -4.53 -9.03
C GLU A 15 -0.14 -3.22 -8.62
N VAL A 16 0.21 -2.13 -9.29
CA VAL A 16 -0.39 -0.80 -9.05
C VAL A 16 -0.88 -0.22 -10.37
N TYR A 17 -2.14 0.17 -10.40
CA TYR A 17 -2.80 0.73 -11.58
C TYR A 17 -3.22 2.18 -11.34
N ALA A 18 -2.98 3.04 -12.32
CA ALA A 18 -3.57 4.36 -12.35
C ALA A 18 -5.02 4.25 -12.87
N ILE A 19 -5.97 4.66 -12.06
CA ILE A 19 -7.40 4.64 -12.38
C ILE A 19 -7.97 6.08 -12.44
N PRO A 20 -9.00 6.32 -13.26
CA PRO A 20 -9.71 7.59 -13.21
C PRO A 20 -10.43 7.76 -11.86
N ASP A 21 -10.67 9.01 -11.45
CA ASP A 21 -11.23 9.32 -10.11
C ASP A 21 -12.65 8.79 -9.88
N ASN A 22 -13.37 8.51 -10.97
CA ASN A 22 -14.73 7.96 -10.93
C ASN A 22 -14.77 6.44 -10.72
N VAL A 23 -13.61 5.77 -10.72
CA VAL A 23 -13.52 4.32 -10.48
C VAL A 23 -13.32 4.08 -8.99
N THR A 24 -14.18 3.23 -8.42
CA THR A 24 -14.11 2.81 -7.02
C THR A 24 -13.35 1.49 -6.87
N GLU A 25 -12.87 1.20 -5.66
CA GLU A 25 -12.19 -0.07 -5.35
C GLU A 25 -13.06 -1.28 -5.66
N GLU A 26 -14.35 -1.22 -5.31
CA GLU A 26 -15.33 -2.28 -5.62
C GLU A 26 -15.38 -2.62 -7.11
N ARG A 27 -15.34 -1.59 -7.98
CA ARG A 27 -15.34 -1.79 -9.43
C ARG A 27 -14.07 -2.49 -9.88
N VAL A 28 -12.92 -2.16 -9.30
CA VAL A 28 -11.65 -2.80 -9.64
C VAL A 28 -11.66 -4.24 -9.16
N THR A 29 -12.09 -4.52 -7.93
CA THR A 29 -12.25 -5.89 -7.40
C THR A 29 -13.20 -6.72 -8.26
N GLU A 30 -14.31 -6.14 -8.75
CA GLU A 30 -15.24 -6.83 -9.66
C GLU A 30 -14.58 -7.21 -10.99
N VAL A 31 -13.70 -6.35 -11.52
CA VAL A 31 -13.02 -6.56 -12.81
C VAL A 31 -11.82 -7.51 -12.68
N THR A 32 -11.02 -7.37 -11.62
CA THR A 32 -9.77 -8.14 -11.43
C THR A 32 -10.00 -9.43 -10.67
N GLY A 33 -11.08 -9.52 -9.87
CA GLY A 33 -11.31 -10.62 -8.93
C GLY A 33 -10.30 -10.68 -7.78
N GLN A 34 -9.46 -9.65 -7.62
CA GLN A 34 -8.43 -9.56 -6.59
C GLN A 34 -8.77 -8.44 -5.60
N ASN A 35 -8.33 -8.63 -4.36
CA ASN A 35 -8.48 -7.60 -3.34
C ASN A 35 -7.64 -6.38 -3.76
N CYS A 36 -8.16 -5.19 -3.55
CA CYS A 36 -7.46 -3.98 -3.98
C CYS A 36 -7.74 -2.81 -3.06
N LYS A 37 -6.73 -1.97 -2.88
CA LYS A 37 -6.81 -0.81 -2.00
C LYS A 37 -6.34 0.45 -2.71
N ARG A 38 -7.14 1.51 -2.60
CA ARG A 38 -6.82 2.81 -3.20
C ARG A 38 -5.66 3.42 -2.43
N THR A 39 -4.58 3.72 -3.13
CA THR A 39 -3.45 4.44 -2.53
C THR A 39 -3.83 5.92 -2.50
N SER A 40 -3.98 6.51 -1.32
CA SER A 40 -4.35 7.91 -1.17
C SER A 40 -3.20 8.82 -1.64
N TYR A 41 -3.50 9.69 -2.59
CA TYR A 41 -2.61 10.79 -3.00
C TYR A 41 -2.58 11.96 -2.01
N ASN A 42 -3.28 11.87 -0.86
CA ASN A 42 -3.57 13.01 0.02
C ASN A 42 -3.47 12.70 1.52
N THR A 43 -2.51 11.88 1.96
CA THR A 43 -2.18 11.82 3.39
C THR A 43 -1.06 12.82 3.67
N LEU A 44 -1.40 13.89 4.41
CA LEU A 44 -0.47 14.85 5.00
C LEU A 44 0.63 14.08 5.77
N GLY A 45 1.89 14.23 5.38
CA GLY A 45 3.00 13.47 5.98
C GLY A 45 4.20 13.22 5.05
N GLY A 46 4.08 13.51 3.75
CA GLY A 46 5.23 13.75 2.89
C GLY A 46 6.06 12.52 2.46
N VAL A 47 5.65 11.29 2.77
CA VAL A 47 6.34 10.10 2.27
C VAL A 47 5.48 9.42 1.23
N HIS A 48 5.71 9.80 -0.03
CA HIS A 48 5.19 9.16 -1.22
C HIS A 48 5.83 7.78 -1.38
N MET A 49 5.45 6.82 -0.56
CA MET A 49 5.56 5.43 -0.95
C MET A 49 4.28 5.11 -1.72
N LEU A 50 4.29 5.42 -3.03
CA LEU A 50 3.42 4.71 -3.97
C LEU A 50 3.59 3.24 -3.60
N GLY A 51 2.59 2.63 -2.96
CA GLY A 51 2.67 1.29 -2.39
C GLY A 51 3.10 0.33 -3.47
N GLY A 52 4.42 0.18 -3.61
CA GLY A 52 5.03 -0.43 -4.77
C GLY A 52 4.79 -1.92 -4.72
N CYS A 53 5.11 -2.61 -5.81
CA CYS A 53 5.14 -4.06 -5.76
C CYS A 53 6.03 -4.53 -4.60
N GLY A 54 5.50 -5.45 -3.78
CA GLY A 54 6.16 -5.99 -2.58
C GLY A 54 5.82 -5.30 -1.26
N TYR A 55 4.98 -4.26 -1.25
CA TYR A 55 4.48 -3.67 -0.01
C TYR A 55 3.43 -4.59 0.62
N THR A 56 3.33 -4.62 1.94
CA THR A 56 2.28 -5.35 2.65
C THR A 56 1.24 -4.36 3.16
N TYR A 57 -0.01 -4.55 2.80
CA TYR A 57 -1.11 -3.76 3.35
C TYR A 57 -1.54 -4.33 4.70
N ASP A 58 -1.54 -3.48 5.72
CA ASP A 58 -1.98 -3.81 7.07
C ASP A 58 -3.42 -3.30 7.27
N GLU A 59 -4.37 -4.23 7.35
CA GLU A 59 -5.80 -3.92 7.54
C GLU A 59 -6.09 -3.28 8.90
N THR A 60 -5.23 -3.48 9.91
CA THR A 60 -5.43 -2.93 11.26
C THR A 60 -5.07 -1.45 11.29
N ARG A 61 -3.99 -1.08 10.57
CA ARG A 61 -3.48 0.29 10.50
C ARG A 61 -3.97 1.07 9.27
N ASP A 62 -4.71 0.40 8.38
CA ASP A 62 -5.11 0.92 7.07
C ASP A 62 -3.93 1.53 6.29
N ALA A 63 -2.76 0.87 6.37
CA ALA A 63 -1.49 1.41 5.93
C ALA A 63 -0.69 0.43 5.06
N PHE A 64 0.02 0.96 4.07
CA PHE A 64 0.95 0.19 3.24
C PHE A 64 2.34 0.19 3.87
N ILE A 65 2.76 -0.99 4.33
CA ILE A 65 4.06 -1.21 4.96
C ILE A 65 5.06 -1.65 3.89
N PRO A 66 6.14 -0.90 3.64
CA PRO A 66 7.22 -1.34 2.75
C PRO A 66 7.85 -2.66 3.21
N PRO A 67 8.42 -3.46 2.30
CA PRO A 67 9.21 -4.62 2.70
C PRO A 67 10.43 -4.18 3.53
N ARG A 68 10.79 -5.00 4.52
CA ARG A 68 11.89 -4.71 5.44
C ARG A 68 13.21 -4.49 4.67
N PRO A 69 13.86 -3.31 4.76
CA PRO A 69 15.05 -3.01 3.98
C PRO A 69 16.30 -3.77 4.48
N THR A 70 16.43 -3.95 5.80
CA THR A 70 17.57 -4.64 6.44
C THR A 70 17.11 -5.35 7.73
N ASP A 71 17.84 -6.36 8.20
CA ASP A 71 17.49 -7.08 9.44
C ASP A 71 17.49 -6.17 10.69
N ASN A 72 18.27 -5.09 10.68
CA ASN A 72 18.38 -4.10 11.76
C ASN A 72 17.34 -2.96 11.65
N ALA A 73 16.42 -3.04 10.70
CA ALA A 73 15.33 -2.08 10.59
C ALA A 73 14.20 -2.46 11.54
N ILE A 74 13.79 -1.53 12.39
CA ILE A 74 12.61 -1.66 13.25
C ILE A 74 11.46 -0.88 12.62
N LEU A 75 10.31 -1.52 12.46
CA LEU A 75 9.11 -0.84 11.96
C LEU A 75 8.54 0.02 13.07
N ASN A 76 8.42 1.33 12.81
CA ASN A 76 7.72 2.25 13.69
C ASN A 76 6.22 2.11 13.46
N GLU A 77 5.49 1.58 14.44
CA GLU A 77 4.05 1.29 14.33
C GLU A 77 3.17 2.56 14.25
N ASP A 78 3.69 3.71 14.65
CA ASP A 78 2.99 5.01 14.63
C ASP A 78 3.03 5.64 13.23
N THR A 79 4.18 5.52 12.55
CA THR A 79 4.41 6.10 11.21
C THR A 79 4.35 5.09 10.08
N CYS A 80 4.35 3.79 10.38
CA CYS A 80 4.50 2.67 9.43
C CYS A 80 5.77 2.77 8.57
N LEU A 81 6.83 3.40 9.10
CA LEU A 81 8.13 3.56 8.45
C LEU A 81 9.20 2.71 9.14
N TRP A 82 10.17 2.23 8.37
CA TRP A 82 11.33 1.51 8.90
C TRP A 82 12.37 2.50 9.44
N GLU A 83 12.70 2.37 10.72
CA GLU A 83 13.82 3.07 11.35
C GLU A 83 15.02 2.14 11.41
N LEU A 84 16.18 2.62 10.95
CA LEU A 84 17.43 1.87 11.06
C LEU A 84 17.99 2.02 12.46
N VAL A 85 18.26 0.90 13.11
CA VAL A 85 18.95 0.87 14.40
C VAL A 85 20.42 0.53 14.15
N GLU A 86 21.31 1.44 14.55
CA GLU A 86 22.77 1.25 14.55
C GLU A 86 23.24 0.40 15.75
#